data_AF-A0A9Q3X827-F1
#
_entry.id   AF-A0A9Q3X827-F1
#
_cell.length_a   1.000
_cell.length_b   1.000
_cell.length_c   1.000
_cell.angle_alpha   90.00
_cell.angle_beta   90.00
_cell.angle_gamma   90.00
#
_symmetry.space_group_name_H-M   'P 1'
#
loop_
_entity.id
_entity.type
_entity.pdbx_description
1 polymer ?
#
loop_
_entity_poly.entity_id
_entity_poly.type
_entity_poly.pdbx_seq_one_letter_code
_entity_poly.pdbx_strand_id
1 'polypeptide(L)'
;ALSKARFEFRWEDQFNLGLDPDTARSYHDETLPKDSAKVAHFCSMCGPKFCSMKITQEVREYAANQRIEAVDVDVAKGLAEQAERFKQEGSQLYKKV
;
A
#
# COMPACT_ATOMS: atom_id res chain seq x y z
N ALA A 1 5.64 16.30 -11.33
CA ALA A 1 5.42 16.71 -9.93
C ALA A 1 4.18 16.01 -9.33
N LEU A 2 2.98 16.23 -9.87
CA LEU A 2 1.71 15.70 -9.34
C LEU A 2 1.66 14.17 -9.19
N SER A 3 2.06 13.41 -10.23
CA SER A 3 2.02 11.94 -10.19
C SER A 3 2.92 11.36 -9.10
N LYS A 4 4.03 12.04 -8.79
CA LYS A 4 4.92 11.65 -7.69
C LYS A 4 4.26 11.91 -6.33
N ALA A 5 3.60 13.05 -6.15
CA ALA A 5 2.83 13.35 -4.94
C ALA A 5 1.70 12.33 -4.70
N ARG A 6 1.01 11.89 -5.77
CA ARG A 6 0.03 10.78 -5.72
C ARG A 6 0.64 9.49 -5.20
N PHE A 7 1.75 9.08 -5.80
CA PHE A 7 2.40 7.82 -5.45
C PHE A 7 3.00 7.83 -4.04
N GLU A 8 3.44 8.99 -3.55
CA GLU A 8 4.03 9.19 -2.22
C GLU A 8 3.00 9.57 -1.14
N PHE A 9 1.70 9.58 -1.48
CA PHE A 9 0.61 9.96 -0.57
C PHE A 9 0.77 11.35 0.07
N ARG A 10 1.43 12.28 -0.63
CA ARG A 10 1.53 13.69 -0.24
C ARG A 10 0.26 14.42 -0.67
N TRP A 11 -0.83 14.19 0.06
CA TRP A 11 -2.17 14.67 -0.30
C TRP A 11 -2.24 16.18 -0.49
N GLU A 12 -1.68 16.95 0.44
CA GLU A 12 -1.65 18.42 0.35
C GLU A 12 -0.92 18.90 -0.91
N ASP A 13 0.25 18.33 -1.20
CA ASP A 13 1.00 18.66 -2.41
C ASP A 13 0.24 18.24 -3.67
N GLN A 14 -0.45 17.11 -3.63
CA GLN A 14 -1.27 16.65 -4.74
C GLN A 14 -2.44 17.61 -5.02
N PHE A 15 -3.12 18.12 -3.99
CA PHE A 15 -4.19 19.10 -4.16
C PHE A 15 -3.64 20.41 -4.71
N ASN A 16 -2.57 20.93 -4.11
CA ASN A 16 -1.96 22.21 -4.51
C ASN A 16 -1.37 22.18 -5.93
N LEU A 17 -0.94 21.00 -6.41
CA LEU A 17 -0.46 20.80 -7.79
C LEU A 17 -1.60 20.52 -8.78
N GLY A 18 -2.84 20.39 -8.30
CA GLY A 18 -4.04 20.24 -9.14
C GLY A 18 -4.39 21.56 -9.83
N LEU A 19 -5.16 21.48 -10.91
CA LEU A 19 -5.66 22.66 -11.62
C LEU A 19 -6.63 23.48 -10.74
N ASP A 20 -7.40 22.78 -9.91
CA ASP A 20 -8.34 23.33 -8.94
C ASP A 20 -8.11 22.62 -7.59
N PRO A 21 -7.28 23.20 -6.71
CA PRO A 21 -6.94 22.61 -5.41
C PRO A 21 -8.14 22.44 -4.48
N ASP A 22 -9.08 23.38 -4.51
CA ASP A 22 -10.24 23.39 -3.61
C ASP A 22 -11.20 22.26 -3.95
N THR A 23 -11.50 22.06 -5.24
CA THR A 23 -12.31 20.93 -5.71
C THR A 23 -11.60 19.59 -5.48
N ALA A 24 -10.27 19.52 -5.66
CA ALA A 24 -9.53 18.30 -5.41
C ALA A 24 -9.58 17.87 -3.93
N ARG A 25 -9.52 18.85 -3.02
CA ARG A 25 -9.63 18.63 -1.57
C ARG A 25 -11.04 18.24 -1.17
N SER A 26 -12.06 18.92 -1.69
CA SER A 26 -13.45 18.64 -1.34
C SER A 26 -13.83 17.19 -1.68
N TYR A 27 -13.48 16.71 -2.88
CA TYR A 27 -13.78 15.34 -3.31
C TYR A 27 -13.10 14.26 -2.45
N HIS A 28 -11.90 14.53 -1.94
CA HIS A 28 -11.26 13.64 -0.99
C HIS A 28 -12.00 13.64 0.36
N ASP A 29 -12.37 14.83 0.84
CA ASP A 29 -12.90 15.04 2.20
C ASP A 29 -14.37 14.67 2.35
N GLU A 30 -15.11 14.57 1.25
CA GLU A 30 -16.49 14.05 1.22
C GLU A 30 -16.63 12.71 1.95
N THR A 31 -15.59 11.86 1.87
CA THR A 31 -15.59 10.51 2.46
C THR A 31 -14.53 10.35 3.54
N LEU A 32 -13.50 11.20 3.55
CA LEU A 32 -12.37 11.14 4.48
C LEU A 32 -12.06 12.53 5.10
N PRO A 33 -12.98 13.10 5.90
CA PRO A 33 -12.88 14.51 6.32
C PRO A 33 -11.82 14.78 7.39
N LYS A 34 -11.28 13.75 8.05
CA LYS A 34 -10.30 13.92 9.12
C LYS A 34 -8.94 14.32 8.54
N ASP A 35 -8.24 15.25 9.19
CA ASP A 35 -6.87 15.65 8.80
C ASP A 35 -5.90 14.46 8.77
N SER A 36 -6.11 13.46 9.63
CA SER A 36 -5.33 12.21 9.62
C SER A 36 -5.42 11.44 8.30
N ALA A 37 -6.46 11.67 7.48
CA ALA A 37 -6.57 11.06 6.16
C ALA A 37 -5.61 11.69 5.13
N LYS A 38 -5.16 12.94 5.36
CA LYS A 38 -4.17 13.62 4.48
C LYS A 38 -2.75 13.09 4.63
N VAL A 39 -2.52 12.21 5.59
CA VAL A 39 -1.28 11.45 5.77
C VAL A 39 -1.48 9.95 5.54
N ALA A 40 -2.68 9.54 5.12
CA ALA A 40 -3.00 8.13 4.94
C ALA A 40 -2.48 7.60 3.59
N HIS A 41 -1.95 6.39 3.61
CA HIS A 41 -1.49 5.66 2.42
C HIS A 41 -2.64 4.95 1.67
N PHE A 42 -3.80 5.60 1.57
CA PHE A 42 -4.94 5.11 0.79
C PHE A 42 -5.94 6.25 0.55
N CYS A 43 -6.83 6.06 -0.42
CA CYS A 43 -8.01 6.89 -0.63
C CYS A 43 -9.29 6.10 -0.34
N SER A 44 -10.43 6.77 -0.38
CA SER A 44 -11.74 6.17 -0.14
C SER A 44 -12.16 5.12 -1.18
N MET A 45 -11.54 5.08 -2.37
CA MET A 45 -11.92 4.14 -3.42
C MET A 45 -11.53 2.69 -3.08
N CYS A 46 -10.31 2.46 -2.60
CA CYS A 46 -9.78 1.11 -2.39
C CYS A 46 -9.61 0.76 -0.90
N GLY A 47 -9.60 1.77 -0.02
CA GLY A 47 -9.38 1.58 1.41
C GLY A 47 -7.97 1.08 1.77
N PRO A 48 -7.71 0.87 3.07
CA PRO A 48 -6.36 0.68 3.61
C PRO A 48 -5.68 -0.64 3.22
N LYS A 49 -6.45 -1.65 2.83
CA LYS A 49 -5.96 -3.01 2.52
C LYS A 49 -5.73 -3.27 1.03
N PHE A 50 -6.41 -2.52 0.15
CA PHE A 50 -6.42 -2.81 -1.29
C PHE A 50 -5.92 -1.66 -2.15
N CYS A 51 -5.31 -0.63 -1.56
CA CYS A 51 -4.71 0.45 -2.33
C CYS A 51 -3.50 -0.07 -3.14
N SER A 52 -3.63 -0.08 -4.46
CA SER A 52 -2.59 -0.59 -5.39
C SER A 52 -1.25 0.14 -5.24
N MET A 53 -1.27 1.46 -5.02
CA MET A 53 -0.05 2.25 -4.83
C MET A 53 0.69 1.85 -3.55
N LYS A 54 -0.04 1.62 -2.45
CA LYS A 54 0.54 1.17 -1.17
C LYS A 54 1.14 -0.23 -1.32
N ILE A 55 0.40 -1.16 -1.90
CA ILE A 55 0.88 -2.53 -2.17
C ILE A 55 2.15 -2.49 -3.04
N THR A 56 2.19 -1.61 -4.03
CA THR A 56 3.38 -1.43 -4.88
C THR A 56 4.59 -0.92 -4.08
N GLN A 57 4.40 0.00 -3.13
CA GLN A 57 5.48 0.43 -2.24
C GLN A 57 5.97 -0.73 -1.36
N GLU A 58 5.06 -1.47 -0.73
CA GLU A 58 5.40 -2.63 0.12
C GLU A 58 6.19 -3.69 -0.65
N VAL A 59 5.81 -3.98 -1.90
CA VAL A 59 6.53 -4.92 -2.78
C VAL A 59 7.93 -4.38 -3.14
N ARG A 60 8.05 -3.08 -3.44
CA ARG A 60 9.37 -2.46 -3.75
C ARG A 60 10.29 -2.47 -2.54
N GLU A 61 9.77 -2.17 -1.35
CA GLU A 61 10.52 -2.21 -0.09
C GLU A 61 10.96 -3.63 0.25
N TYR A 62 10.07 -4.62 0.08
CA TYR A 62 10.42 -6.03 0.24
C TYR A 62 11.55 -6.44 -0.71
N ALA A 63 11.45 -6.11 -1.99
CA ALA A 63 12.46 -6.43 -2.99
C ALA A 63 13.82 -5.77 -2.66
N ALA A 64 13.81 -4.49 -2.29
CA ALA A 64 15.01 -3.76 -1.88
C ALA A 64 15.67 -4.37 -0.64
N ASN A 65 14.89 -4.73 0.38
CA ASN A 65 15.40 -5.33 1.62
C ASN A 65 15.96 -6.74 1.41
N GLN A 66 15.44 -7.49 0.43
CA GLN A 66 15.93 -8.84 0.11
C GLN A 66 17.02 -8.85 -0.97
N ARG A 67 17.43 -7.69 -1.52
CA ARG A 67 18.31 -7.59 -2.71
C ARG A 67 17.77 -8.42 -3.90
N ILE A 68 16.45 -8.56 -3.97
CA ILE A 68 15.77 -9.23 -5.08
C ILE A 68 15.56 -8.17 -6.15
N GLU A 69 16.24 -8.31 -7.29
CA GLU A 69 15.83 -7.56 -8.49
C GLU A 69 14.42 -8.01 -8.86
N ALA A 70 13.54 -7.07 -9.24
CA ALA A 70 12.09 -7.30 -9.41
C ALA A 70 11.71 -8.40 -10.44
N VAL A 71 12.69 -9.01 -11.11
CA VAL A 71 12.57 -10.11 -12.06
C VAL A 71 12.74 -11.49 -11.41
N ASP A 72 13.40 -11.60 -10.25
CA ASP A 72 13.71 -12.86 -9.57
C ASP A 72 13.02 -12.99 -8.19
N VAL A 73 11.71 -12.71 -8.13
CA VAL A 73 10.93 -13.20 -6.99
C VAL A 73 10.89 -14.72 -7.12
N ASP A 74 11.81 -15.40 -6.42
CA ASP A 74 11.83 -16.86 -6.36
C ASP A 74 10.59 -17.34 -5.58
N VAL A 75 9.49 -17.49 -6.32
CA VAL A 75 8.20 -17.97 -5.83
C VAL A 75 8.37 -19.31 -5.12
N ALA A 76 9.32 -20.15 -5.56
CA ALA A 76 9.58 -21.43 -4.92
C ALA A 76 10.15 -21.24 -3.51
N LYS A 77 11.08 -20.31 -3.32
CA LYS A 77 11.60 -19.96 -1.98
C LYS A 77 10.51 -19.38 -1.08
N GLY A 78 9.69 -18.45 -1.59
CA GLY A 78 8.58 -17.89 -0.83
C GLY A 78 7.55 -18.95 -0.39
N LEU A 79 7.21 -19.89 -1.28
CA LEU A 79 6.34 -21.02 -0.96
C LEU A 79 6.97 -21.97 0.06
N ALA A 80 8.28 -22.22 -0.01
CA ALA A 80 9.00 -23.05 0.95
C ALA A 80 9.00 -22.43 2.35
N GLU A 81 9.23 -21.12 2.47
CA GLU A 81 9.17 -20.39 3.75
C GLU A 81 7.75 -20.43 4.37
N GLN A 82 6.71 -20.25 3.55
CA GLN A 82 5.32 -20.37 4.00
C GLN A 82 4.97 -21.79 4.45
N ALA A 83 5.45 -22.81 3.73
CA ALA A 83 5.25 -24.20 4.10
C ALA A 83 5.94 -24.52 5.45
N GLU A 84 7.13 -23.99 5.69
CA GLU A 84 7.84 -24.17 6.96
C GLU A 84 7.12 -23.46 8.11
N ARG A 85 6.66 -22.23 7.89
CA ARG A 85 5.85 -21.51 8.88
C ARG A 85 4.55 -22.26 9.22
N PHE A 86 3.87 -22.81 8.22
CA PHE A 86 2.67 -23.62 8.44
C PHE A 86 2.95 -24.85 9.31
N LYS A 87 4.08 -25.53 9.09
CA LYS A 87 4.51 -26.65 9.94
C LYS A 87 4.77 -26.21 11.39
N GLN A 88 5.51 -25.11 11.57
CA GLN A 88 5.83 -24.56 12.89
C GLN A 88 4.59 -24.13 13.67
N GLU A 89 3.57 -23.62 12.98
CA GLU A 89 2.30 -23.21 13.57
C GLU A 89 1.32 -24.38 13.81
N GLY A 90 1.83 -25.63 13.78
CA GLY A 90 1.07 -26.83 14.11
C GLY A 90 0.28 -27.43 12.94
N SER A 91 0.57 -27.01 11.71
CA SER A 91 -0.06 -27.53 10.48
C SER A 91 -1.60 -27.46 10.50
N GLN A 92 -2.16 -26.44 11.14
CA GLN A 92 -3.60 -26.24 11.23
C GLN A 92 -4.08 -25.24 10.18
N LEU A 93 -4.99 -25.68 9.30
CA LEU A 93 -5.62 -24.82 8.29
C LEU A 93 -6.53 -23.75 8.91
N TYR A 94 -7.17 -24.06 10.03
CA TYR A 94 -8.08 -23.17 10.73
C TYR A 94 -7.62 -23.00 12.17
N LYS A 95 -7.23 -21.79 12.54
CA LYS A 95 -6.97 -21.44 13.94
C LYS A 95 -8.28 -21.04 14.59
N LYS A 96 -8.55 -21.57 15.80
CA LYS A 96 -9.63 -21.01 16.63
C LYS A 96 -9.23 -19.59 17.02
N VAL A 97 -10.10 -18.64 16.70
CA VAL A 97 -10.02 -17.24 17.14
C VAL A 97 -10.35 -17.16 18.62
#